data_AF-A0A5J4JET3-F1
#
_entry.id   AF-A0A5J4JET3-F1
#
_cell.length_a   1.000
_cell.length_b   1.000
_cell.length_c   1.000
_cell.angle_alpha   90.00
_cell.angle_beta   90.00
_cell.angle_gamma   90.00
#
_symmetry.space_group_name_H-M   'P 1'
#
loop_
_entity.id
_entity.type
_entity.pdbx_description
1 polymer ?
#
loop_
_entity_poly.entity_id
_entity_poly.type
_entity_poly.pdbx_seq_one_letter_code
_entity_poly.pdbx_strand_id
1 'polypeptide(L)' 'MVKEEETLLFIIELGRLLDDYRKCPYESVKKSIYEDILLIGCVIHPDHDEIPLGRSEE' A
#
# COMPACT_ATOMS: atom_id res chain seq x y z
N MET A 1 -9.07 11.84 11.29
CA MET A 1 -10.00 11.05 10.45
C MET A 1 -9.92 11.64 9.05
N VAL A 2 -9.56 10.82 8.07
CA VAL A 2 -9.51 11.23 6.66
C VAL A 2 -10.95 11.48 6.18
N LYS A 3 -11.16 12.50 5.35
CA LYS A 3 -12.50 12.80 4.81
C LYS A 3 -12.87 11.77 3.75
N GLU A 4 -14.16 11.57 3.51
CA GLU A 4 -14.64 10.61 2.49
C GLU A 4 -14.06 10.90 1.10
N GLU A 5 -13.90 12.16 0.72
CA GLU A 5 -13.30 12.55 -0.56
C GLU A 5 -11.81 12.20 -0.63
N GLU A 6 -11.09 12.32 0.48
CA GLU A 6 -9.68 11.95 0.58
C GLU A 6 -9.51 10.43 0.54
N THR A 7 -10.41 9.68 1.19
CA THR A 7 -10.46 8.21 1.11
C THR A 7 -10.65 7.73 -0.33
N LEU A 8 -11.50 8.38 -1.12
CA LEU A 8 -11.69 8.04 -2.53
C LEU A 8 -10.38 8.24 -3.34
N LEU A 9 -9.64 9.31 -3.07
CA LEU A 9 -8.33 9.54 -3.70
C LEU A 9 -7.33 8.46 -3.33
N PHE A 10 -7.30 8.03 -2.07
CA PHE A 10 -6.44 6.94 -1.62
C PHE A 10 -6.79 5.60 -2.29
N ILE A 11 -8.07 5.28 -2.48
CA ILE A 11 -8.50 4.06 -3.19
C ILE A 11 -8.01 4.08 -4.65
N ILE A 12 -8.13 5.23 -5.33
CA ILE A 12 -7.64 5.39 -6.71
C ILE A 12 -6.13 5.19 -6.77
N GLU A 13 -5.38 5.81 -5.85
CA GLU A 13 -3.93 5.70 -5.81
C GLU A 13 -3.46 4.28 -5.46
N LEU A 14 -4.14 3.58 -4.55
CA LEU A 14 -3.87 2.18 -4.24
C LEU A 14 -3.99 1.29 -5.49
N GLY A 15 -5.02 1.53 -6.32
CA GLY A 15 -5.17 0.84 -7.60
C GLY A 15 -3.98 1.06 -8.54
N ARG A 16 -3.45 2.29 -8.60
CA ARG A 16 -2.29 2.64 -9.43
C ARG A 16 -1.01 1.98 -8.91
N LEU A 17 -0.76 2.02 -7.60
CA LEU A 17 0.42 1.40 -7.00
C LEU A 17 0.44 -0.13 -7.16
N LEU A 18 -0.71 -0.80 -7.04
CA LEU A 18 -0.81 -2.24 -7.30
C LEU A 18 -0.42 -2.59 -8.74
N ASP A 19 -0.83 -1.75 -9.68
CA ASP A 19 -0.50 -1.89 -11.09
C ASP A 19 0.99 -1.63 -11.36
N ASP A 20 1.56 -0.60 -10.73
CA ASP A 20 2.99 -0.27 -10.84
C ASP A 20 3.86 -1.37 -10.20
N TYR A 21 3.46 -1.90 -9.04
CA TYR A 21 4.13 -3.01 -8.37
C TYR A 21 4.21 -4.25 -9.26
N ARG A 22 3.10 -4.60 -9.94
CA ARG A 22 3.03 -5.75 -10.86
C ARG A 22 3.92 -5.57 -12.09
N LYS A 23 4.08 -4.34 -12.57
CA LYS A 23 4.85 -4.02 -13.79
C LYS A 23 6.31 -3.68 -13.51
N CYS A 24 6.69 -3.42 -12.26
CA CYS A 24 8.02 -2.95 -11.91
C CYS A 24 9.08 -4.08 -12.00
N PRO A 25 10.11 -3.93 -12.85
CA PRO A 25 11.18 -4.92 -12.97
C PRO A 25 12.33 -4.69 -11.98
N TYR A 26 12.36 -3.55 -11.28
CA TYR A 26 13.44 -3.16 -10.39
C TYR A 26 13.08 -3.44 -8.93
N GLU A 27 13.72 -4.44 -8.32
CA GLU A 27 13.38 -4.87 -6.95
C GLU A 27 13.49 -3.78 -5.89
N SER A 28 14.48 -2.87 -5.99
CA SER A 28 14.60 -1.75 -5.06
C SER A 28 13.41 -0.79 -5.13
N VAL A 29 12.90 -0.51 -6.34
CA VAL A 29 11.74 0.36 -6.57
C VAL A 29 10.46 -0.37 -6.18
N LYS A 30 10.36 -1.66 -6.50
CA LYS A 30 9.24 -2.53 -6.15
C LYS A 30 9.04 -2.62 -4.64
N LYS A 31 10.11 -2.64 -3.85
CA LYS A 31 10.06 -2.57 -2.39
C LYS A 31 9.45 -1.25 -1.91
N SER A 32 9.87 -0.11 -2.46
CA SER A 32 9.29 1.19 -2.11
C SER A 32 7.81 1.28 -2.47
N ILE A 33 7.41 0.79 -3.65
CA ILE A 33 5.99 0.73 -4.05
C ILE A 33 5.17 -0.13 -3.06
N TYR A 34 5.73 -1.24 -2.59
CA TYR A 34 5.07 -2.08 -1.59
C TYR A 34 4.88 -1.36 -0.24
N GLU A 35 5.89 -0.64 0.23
CA GLU A 35 5.81 0.16 1.45
C GLU A 35 4.70 1.23 1.34
N ASP A 36 4.57 1.88 0.18
CA ASP A 36 3.50 2.84 -0.10
C ASP A 36 2.10 2.18 -0.13
N ILE A 37 1.99 1.00 -0.73
CA ILE A 37 0.74 0.20 -0.74
C ILE A 37 0.28 -0.09 0.70
N LEU A 38 1.21 -0.49 1.57
CA LEU A 38 0.89 -0.78 2.97
C LEU A 38 0.42 0.47 3.71
N LEU A 39 1.14 1.58 3.54
CA LEU A 39 0.80 2.83 4.19
C LEU A 39 -0.60 3.32 3.79
N ILE A 40 -0.91 3.30 2.49
CA ILE A 40 -2.22 3.70 1.98
C ILE A 40 -3.30 2.72 2.43
N GLY A 41 -3.01 1.41 2.46
CA GLY A 41 -3.91 0.38 2.98
C GLY A 41 -4.35 0.65 4.41
N CYS A 42 -3.42 1.02 5.30
CA CYS A 42 -3.71 1.37 6.68
C CYS A 42 -4.60 2.61 6.82
N VAL A 43 -4.52 3.55 5.87
CA VAL A 43 -5.37 4.76 5.88
C VAL A 43 -6.80 4.44 5.45
N ILE A 44 -6.97 3.54 4.47
CA ILE A 44 -8.29 3.14 3.96
C ILE A 44 -8.99 2.15 4.92
N HIS A 45 -8.21 1.27 5.54
CA HIS A 45 -8.69 0.23 6.47
C HIS A 45 -7.96 0.32 7.82
N PRO A 46 -8.26 1.34 8.65
CA PRO A 46 -7.56 1.57 9.91
C PRO A 46 -7.82 0.48 10.97
N ASP A 47 -8.88 -0.31 10.82
CA ASP A 47 -9.22 -1.41 11.73
C ASP A 47 -8.48 -2.73 11.38
N HIS A 48 -7.65 -2.73 10.34
CA HIS A 48 -6.86 -3.90 9.94
C HIS A 48 -5.49 -3.87 10.66
N ASP A 49 -5.51 -4.12 11.97
CA ASP A 49 -4.32 -4.11 12.86
C ASP A 49 -3.22 -5.14 12.49
N GLU A 50 -3.40 -5.97 11.46
CA GLU A 50 -2.43 -6.98 11.07
C GLU A 50 -2.29 -7.07 9.55
N ILE A 51 -1.51 -6.17 8.94
CA ILE A 51 -0.75 -6.58 7.76
C ILE A 51 0.59 -7.06 8.28
N PRO A 52 0.91 -8.37 8.25
CA PRO A 52 2.22 -8.85 8.66
C PRO A 52 3.24 -8.27 7.68
N LEU A 53 3.90 -7.18 8.09
CA LEU A 53 5.20 -6.79 7.58
C LEU A 53 6.08 -8.03 7.76
N GLY A 54 6.45 -8.66 6.65
CA GLY A 54 7.06 -9.98 6.62
C GLY A 54 8.08 -10.14 7.74
N ARG A 55 7.81 -11.08 8.66
CA ARG A 55 8.89 -11.69 9.42
C ARG A 55 9.77 -12.39 8.39
N SER A 56 10.93 -11.79 8.10
CA SER A 56 12.06 -12.57 7.61
C SER A 56 12.26 -13.70 8.60
N GLU A 57 12.09 -14.93 8.11
CA GLU A 57 12.42 -16.14 8.86
C GLU A 57 13.93 -16.12 9.15
N GLU A 58 14.28 -16.23 10.43
CA GLU A 58 15.54 -16.80 10.92
C GLU A 58 15.21 -17.85 11.99
#